data_AF-A0AAW2QW87-F1
#
_entry.id   AF-A0AAW2QW87-F1
#
_cell.length_a   1.000
_cell.length_b   1.000
_cell.length_c   1.000
_cell.angle_alpha   90.00
_cell.angle_beta   90.00
_cell.angle_gamma   90.00
#
_symmetry.space_group_name_H-M   'P 1'
#
loop_
_entity.id
_entity.type
_entity.pdbx_description
1 polymer ?
#
loop_
_entity_poly.entity_id
_entity_poly.type
_entity_poly.pdbx_seq_one_letter_code
_entity_poly.pdbx_strand_id
1 'polypeptide(L)'
;MHSCNPIELPIDPVEGIPLDMPLVYFHGHVTPSVNVDLYKALVKELAQILERQFAGNVESRAAGMVINTMGWIEGVGYELLLHAIDTFNATVVLVLGQEKLWSMLRDVLKNKANVDVVKLQKSGGVVSRNAKVRQKARAYRIREYFYGLANDLSRILTLQISVICTSTESVVDHRPTFCPASWGRTGCRPYKIDSC
;
A
#
# COMPACT_ATOMS: atom_id res chain seq x y z
N MET A 1 8.62 2.64 -7.66
CA MET A 1 8.83 3.86 -6.84
C MET A 1 8.54 3.45 -5.41
N HIS A 2 9.36 3.93 -4.48
CA HIS A 2 9.19 3.69 -3.05
C HIS A 2 8.81 5.01 -2.41
N SER A 3 7.70 5.03 -1.68
CA SER A 3 7.24 6.23 -0.99
C SER A 3 6.91 5.91 0.47
N CYS A 4 7.15 6.87 1.35
CA CYS A 4 6.66 6.84 2.71
C CYS A 4 5.97 8.16 3.04
N ASN A 5 4.74 8.06 3.54
CA ASN A 5 3.90 9.19 3.90
C ASN A 5 3.46 9.00 5.36
N PRO A 6 3.68 9.99 6.25
CA PRO A 6 3.07 9.97 7.57
C PRO A 6 1.55 10.11 7.44
N ILE A 7 0.80 9.38 8.26
CA ILE A 7 -0.67 9.46 8.31
C ILE A 7 -1.04 10.05 9.66
N GLU A 8 -1.35 11.33 9.68
CA GLU A 8 -1.72 12.07 10.89
C GLU A 8 -3.25 12.31 10.96
N LEU A 9 -3.91 12.31 9.81
CA LEU A 9 -5.34 12.57 9.67
C LEU A 9 -6.06 11.36 9.03
N PRO A 10 -7.37 11.19 9.29
CA PRO A 10 -8.18 10.22 8.59
C PRO A 10 -8.09 10.40 7.06
N ILE A 11 -8.05 9.27 6.36
CA ILE A 11 -7.97 9.24 4.89
C ILE A 11 -9.30 9.73 4.32
N ASP A 12 -9.25 10.72 3.44
CA ASP A 12 -10.44 11.19 2.74
C ASP A 12 -10.88 10.13 1.70
N PRO A 13 -12.17 9.76 1.65
CA PRO A 13 -12.64 8.72 0.73
C PRO A 13 -12.52 9.10 -0.76
N VAL A 14 -12.43 10.39 -1.07
CA VAL A 14 -12.33 10.94 -2.43
C VAL A 14 -10.90 11.35 -2.74
N GLU A 15 -10.26 12.12 -1.85
CA GLU A 15 -8.91 12.66 -2.05
C GLU A 15 -7.79 11.68 -1.67
N GLY A 16 -8.08 10.74 -0.77
CA GLY A 16 -7.11 9.75 -0.33
C GLY A 16 -6.15 10.28 0.74
N ILE A 17 -4.89 9.85 0.66
CA ILE A 17 -3.85 10.18 1.64
C ILE A 17 -3.25 11.55 1.26
N PRO A 18 -3.20 12.53 2.18
CA PRO A 18 -2.59 13.83 1.90
C PRO A 18 -1.10 13.69 1.50
N LEU A 19 -0.67 14.53 0.56
CA LEU A 19 0.66 14.47 -0.08
C LEU A 19 1.57 15.64 0.33
N ASP A 20 1.40 16.17 1.54
CA ASP A 20 2.06 17.41 1.95
C ASP A 20 3.60 17.28 2.04
N MET A 21 4.12 16.11 2.41
CA MET A 21 5.58 15.86 2.42
C MET A 21 5.96 14.36 2.30
N PRO A 22 5.73 13.73 1.13
CA PRO A 22 6.08 12.34 0.93
C PRO A 22 7.59 12.16 0.73
N LEU A 23 8.20 11.20 1.42
CA LEU A 23 9.57 10.77 1.12
C LEU A 23 9.51 9.82 -0.09
N VAL A 24 10.16 10.19 -1.19
CA VAL A 24 9.99 9.53 -2.49
C VAL A 24 11.32 9.14 -3.12
N TYR A 25 11.43 7.87 -3.51
CA TYR A 25 12.53 7.32 -4.30
C TYR A 25 12.05 6.76 -5.64
N PHE A 26 12.66 7.23 -6.73
CA PHE A 26 12.29 6.83 -8.08
C PHE A 26 13.22 5.74 -8.63
N HIS A 27 12.62 4.61 -9.01
CA HIS A 27 13.32 3.44 -9.56
C HIS A 27 13.49 3.50 -11.10
N GLY A 28 12.77 4.37 -11.81
CA GLY A 28 12.84 4.43 -13.28
C GLY A 28 12.03 3.37 -14.03
N HIS A 29 11.91 2.15 -13.49
CA HIS A 29 11.21 1.04 -14.16
C HIS A 29 9.96 0.58 -13.42
N VAL A 30 9.01 0.02 -14.19
CA VAL A 30 7.75 -0.57 -13.68
C VAL A 30 7.98 -1.87 -12.92
N THR A 31 9.02 -2.62 -13.29
CA THR A 31 9.39 -3.88 -12.65
C THR A 31 10.80 -3.80 -12.07
N PRO A 32 11.04 -4.38 -10.89
CA PRO A 32 12.37 -4.37 -10.26
C PRO A 32 13.34 -5.37 -10.90
N SER A 33 12.86 -6.22 -11.82
CA SER A 33 13.68 -7.16 -12.57
C SER A 33 14.77 -6.51 -13.41
N VAL A 34 14.60 -5.23 -13.79
CA VAL A 34 15.56 -4.51 -14.64
C VAL A 34 16.84 -4.20 -13.86
N ASN A 35 16.72 -3.79 -12.60
CA ASN A 35 17.85 -3.51 -11.75
C ASN A 35 17.51 -3.84 -10.29
N VAL A 36 17.77 -5.10 -9.94
CA VAL A 36 17.46 -5.65 -8.61
C VAL A 36 18.30 -4.99 -7.52
N ASP A 37 19.55 -4.67 -7.83
CA ASP A 37 20.48 -4.06 -6.86
C ASP A 37 20.09 -2.61 -6.55
N LEU A 38 19.69 -1.85 -7.58
CA LEU A 38 19.13 -0.51 -7.38
C LEU A 38 17.86 -0.58 -6.51
N TYR A 39 16.96 -1.52 -6.78
CA TYR A 39 15.76 -1.69 -5.95
C TYR A 39 16.13 -1.98 -4.49
N LYS A 40 17.08 -2.88 -4.23
CA LYS A 40 17.56 -3.18 -2.87
C LYS A 40 18.19 -1.94 -2.21
N ALA A 41 19.01 -1.18 -2.94
CA ALA A 41 19.62 0.06 -2.44
C ALA A 41 18.56 1.09 -2.05
N LEU A 42 17.56 1.33 -2.91
CA LEU A 42 16.48 2.28 -2.61
C LEU A 42 15.66 1.88 -1.38
N VAL A 43 15.39 0.58 -1.21
CA VAL A 43 14.70 0.06 -0.01
C VAL A 43 15.53 0.28 1.26
N LYS A 44 16.85 0.08 1.19
CA LYS A 44 17.76 0.34 2.33
C LYS A 44 17.84 1.81 2.69
N GLU A 45 18.01 2.68 1.70
CA GLU A 45 18.03 4.13 1.92
C GLU A 45 16.73 4.61 2.58
N LEU A 46 15.58 4.11 2.09
CA LEU A 46 14.29 4.43 2.68
C LEU A 46 14.20 3.99 4.14
N ALA A 47 14.60 2.75 4.46
CA ALA A 47 14.57 2.26 5.84
C ALA A 47 15.48 3.08 6.77
N GLN A 48 16.69 3.44 6.32
CA GLN A 48 17.62 4.25 7.12
C GLN A 48 17.06 5.64 7.44
N ILE A 49 16.39 6.29 6.47
CA ILE A 49 15.77 7.59 6.74
C ILE A 49 14.61 7.43 7.73
N LEU A 50 13.78 6.39 7.60
CA LEU A 50 12.68 6.14 8.54
C LEU A 50 13.17 5.85 9.96
N GLU A 51 14.25 5.09 10.11
CA GLU A 51 14.87 4.87 11.43
C GLU A 51 15.35 6.19 12.07
N ARG A 52 15.94 7.09 11.28
CA ARG A 52 16.34 8.43 11.76
C ARG A 52 15.13 9.28 12.16
N GLN A 53 14.05 9.24 11.39
CA GLN A 53 12.80 9.93 11.71
C GLN A 53 12.20 9.41 13.01
N PHE A 54 12.16 8.09 13.20
CA PHE A 54 11.67 7.45 14.43
C PHE A 54 12.55 7.68 15.65
N ALA A 55 13.85 7.92 15.46
CA ALA A 55 14.74 8.33 16.55
C ALA A 55 14.40 9.75 17.06
N GLY A 56 13.92 10.64 16.18
CA GLY A 56 13.52 12.01 16.51
C GLY A 56 12.07 12.16 16.97
N ASN A 57 11.17 11.25 16.58
CA ASN A 57 9.74 11.33 16.87
C ASN A 57 9.22 10.06 17.58
N VAL A 58 8.98 10.18 18.88
CA VAL A 58 8.52 9.06 19.73
C VAL A 58 7.11 8.60 19.35
N GLU A 59 6.24 9.51 18.92
CA GLU A 59 4.86 9.19 18.52
C GLU A 59 4.86 8.37 17.22
N SER A 60 5.61 8.80 16.20
CA SER A 60 5.75 8.05 14.95
C SER A 60 6.36 6.66 15.18
N ARG A 61 7.33 6.55 16.09
CA ARG A 61 7.92 5.26 16.48
C ARG A 61 6.89 4.33 17.14
N ALA A 62 6.00 4.87 17.98
CA ALA A 62 4.95 4.10 18.63
C ALA A 62 3.83 3.68 17.66
N ALA A 63 3.53 4.51 16.65
CA ALA A 63 2.55 4.20 15.61
C ALA A 63 2.99 3.07 14.67
N GLY A 64 4.29 2.92 14.46
CA GLY A 64 4.87 1.89 13.59
C GLY A 64 4.72 2.22 12.10
N MET A 65 4.75 1.19 11.25
CA MET A 65 4.66 1.35 9.79
C MET A 65 3.85 0.23 9.14
N VAL A 66 3.15 0.57 8.06
CA VAL A 66 2.45 -0.39 7.19
C VAL A 66 3.12 -0.36 5.82
N ILE A 67 3.67 -1.50 5.40
CA ILE A 67 4.44 -1.60 4.16
C ILE A 67 3.63 -2.38 3.13
N ASN A 68 3.29 -1.72 2.02
CA ASN A 68 2.73 -2.38 0.85
C ASN A 68 3.87 -2.87 -0.08
N THR A 69 3.79 -4.12 -0.51
CA THR A 69 4.81 -4.75 -1.36
C THR A 69 4.31 -5.01 -2.78
N MET A 70 5.22 -5.39 -3.66
CA MET A 70 4.89 -5.78 -5.03
C MET A 70 4.25 -7.17 -5.10
N GLY A 71 3.47 -7.41 -6.16
CA GLY A 71 2.84 -8.71 -6.41
C GLY A 71 3.75 -9.79 -7.03
N TRP A 72 5.07 -9.57 -7.12
CA TRP A 72 6.01 -10.55 -7.66
C TRP A 72 6.57 -11.42 -6.55
N ILE A 73 6.09 -12.67 -6.47
CA ILE A 73 6.29 -13.55 -5.32
C ILE A 73 7.17 -14.77 -5.61
N GLU A 74 7.73 -14.87 -6.81
CA GLU A 74 8.50 -16.04 -7.27
C GLU A 74 9.93 -15.65 -7.65
N GLY A 75 10.87 -16.59 -7.46
CA GLY A 75 12.28 -16.40 -7.79
C GLY A 75 12.88 -15.17 -7.10
N VAL A 76 13.47 -14.26 -7.89
CA VAL A 76 14.03 -13.00 -7.40
C VAL A 76 13.00 -12.14 -6.65
N GLY A 77 11.72 -12.21 -7.02
CA GLY A 77 10.67 -11.49 -6.31
C GLY A 77 10.54 -11.93 -4.85
N TYR A 78 10.68 -13.23 -4.58
CA TYR A 78 10.68 -13.79 -3.23
C TYR A 78 11.87 -13.32 -2.41
N GLU A 79 13.07 -13.27 -3.01
CA GLU A 79 14.27 -12.75 -2.35
C GLU A 79 14.12 -11.27 -1.98
N LEU A 80 13.48 -10.48 -2.85
CA LEU A 80 13.20 -9.07 -2.58
C LEU A 80 12.19 -8.88 -1.43
N LEU A 81 11.24 -9.80 -1.25
CA LEU A 81 10.33 -9.80 -0.09
C LEU A 81 11.09 -10.11 1.20
N LEU A 82 11.96 -11.13 1.20
CA LEU A 82 12.80 -11.45 2.36
C LEU A 82 13.73 -10.28 2.71
N HIS A 83 14.34 -9.66 1.71
CA HIS A 83 15.16 -8.46 1.88
C HIS A 83 14.36 -7.31 2.52
N ALA A 84 13.13 -7.07 2.09
CA ALA A 84 12.29 -6.02 2.66
C ALA A 84 11.93 -6.31 4.13
N ILE A 85 11.57 -7.56 4.45
CA ILE A 85 11.27 -7.98 5.84
C ILE A 85 12.46 -7.69 6.75
N ASP A 86 13.67 -8.02 6.30
CA ASP A 86 14.90 -7.84 7.07
C ASP A 86 15.33 -6.38 7.15
N THR A 87 15.17 -5.63 6.05
CA THR A 87 15.58 -4.22 5.99
C THR A 87 14.69 -3.32 6.85
N PHE A 88 13.39 -3.64 6.97
CA PHE A 88 12.45 -2.87 7.78
C PHE A 88 12.22 -3.47 9.18
N ASN A 89 12.90 -4.58 9.53
CA ASN A 89 12.67 -5.31 10.78
C ASN A 89 11.18 -5.60 11.04
N ALA A 90 10.47 -6.10 10.02
CA ALA A 90 9.03 -6.30 10.09
C ALA A 90 8.65 -7.38 11.12
N THR A 91 7.76 -7.04 12.05
CA THR A 91 7.30 -7.94 13.12
C THR A 91 6.10 -8.78 12.73
N VAL A 92 5.26 -8.29 11.82
CA VAL A 92 4.06 -9.00 11.36
C VAL A 92 4.01 -8.97 9.84
N VAL A 93 3.91 -10.15 9.22
CA VAL A 93 3.82 -10.33 7.77
C VAL A 93 2.44 -10.88 7.43
N LEU A 94 1.66 -10.09 6.70
CA LEU A 94 0.31 -10.45 6.26
C LEU A 94 0.33 -11.02 4.84
N VAL A 95 -0.11 -12.27 4.67
CA VAL A 95 -0.16 -12.95 3.37
C VAL A 95 -1.61 -13.10 2.89
N LEU A 96 -1.94 -12.43 1.77
CA LEU A 96 -3.30 -12.36 1.24
C LEU A 96 -3.56 -13.39 0.13
N GLY A 97 -4.39 -14.39 0.43
CA GLY A 97 -4.91 -15.38 -0.54
C GLY A 97 -3.84 -16.08 -1.38
N GLN A 98 -2.67 -16.36 -0.78
CA GLN A 98 -1.55 -17.09 -1.37
C GLN A 98 -1.02 -18.13 -0.38
N GLU A 99 -1.52 -19.36 -0.45
CA GLU A 99 -1.19 -20.41 0.53
C GLU A 99 0.26 -20.89 0.43
N LYS A 100 0.74 -21.06 -0.81
CA LYS A 100 2.12 -21.49 -1.06
C LYS A 100 3.13 -20.49 -0.48
N LEU A 101 2.91 -19.19 -0.72
CA LEU A 101 3.77 -18.13 -0.20
C LEU A 101 3.75 -18.08 1.33
N TRP A 102 2.58 -18.21 1.95
CA TRP A 102 2.46 -18.26 3.40
C TRP A 102 3.24 -19.43 3.98
N SER A 103 3.12 -20.63 3.37
CA SER A 103 3.86 -21.80 3.86
C SER A 103 5.36 -21.62 3.75
N MET A 104 5.85 -21.05 2.64
CA MET A 104 7.28 -20.78 2.45
C MET A 104 7.81 -19.74 3.45
N LEU A 105 7.11 -18.61 3.59
CA LEU A 105 7.51 -17.54 4.52
C LEU A 105 7.47 -18.02 5.96
N ARG A 106 6.42 -18.76 6.35
CA ARG A 106 6.34 -19.35 7.68
C ARG A 106 7.52 -20.28 7.93
N ASP A 107 7.89 -21.12 6.97
CA ASP A 107 8.99 -22.05 7.16
C ASP A 107 10.35 -21.37 7.35
N VAL A 108 10.64 -20.36 6.52
CA VAL A 108 11.89 -19.59 6.61
C VAL A 108 11.94 -18.70 7.85
N LEU A 109 10.82 -18.08 8.24
CA LEU A 109 10.76 -17.12 9.32
C LEU A 109 10.51 -17.75 10.70
N LYS A 110 10.20 -19.05 10.79
CA LYS A 110 10.09 -19.81 12.06
C LYS A 110 11.29 -19.61 12.99
N ASN A 111 12.48 -19.47 12.42
CA ASN A 111 13.73 -19.34 13.18
C ASN A 111 13.95 -17.91 13.72
N LYS A 112 13.16 -16.92 13.27
CA LYS A 112 13.22 -15.54 13.76
C LYS A 112 12.14 -15.35 14.82
N ALA A 113 12.57 -15.27 16.08
CA ALA A 113 11.69 -15.25 17.26
C ALA A 113 10.69 -14.08 17.33
N ASN A 114 10.83 -13.06 16.46
CA ASN A 114 10.07 -11.81 16.53
C ASN A 114 9.22 -11.52 15.28
N VAL A 115 8.98 -12.52 14.41
CA VAL A 115 8.20 -12.32 13.17
C VAL A 115 7.01 -13.27 13.13
N ASP A 116 5.80 -12.72 13.19
CA ASP A 116 4.56 -13.47 13.01
C ASP A 116 4.09 -13.43 11.55
N VAL A 117 3.67 -14.58 11.02
CA VAL A 117 3.26 -14.73 9.62
C VAL A 117 1.79 -15.14 9.58
N VAL A 118 0.93 -14.16 9.33
CA VAL A 118 -0.53 -14.32 9.39
C VAL A 118 -1.10 -14.47 7.98
N LYS A 119 -1.95 -15.48 7.81
CA LYS A 119 -2.69 -15.71 6.55
C LYS A 119 -4.03 -14.98 6.60
N LEU A 120 -4.35 -14.24 5.55
CA LEU A 120 -5.62 -13.55 5.37
C LEU A 120 -6.31 -13.99 4.08
N GLN A 121 -7.64 -14.07 4.14
CA GLN A 121 -8.47 -14.34 2.97
C GLN A 121 -8.68 -13.07 2.15
N LYS A 122 -8.72 -13.20 0.83
CA LYS A 122 -9.08 -12.09 -0.05
C LYS A 122 -10.57 -11.79 0.08
N SER A 123 -10.93 -10.51 0.12
CA SER A 123 -12.33 -10.10 0.08
C SER A 123 -12.98 -10.52 -1.25
N GLY A 124 -14.25 -10.93 -1.21
CA GLY A 124 -15.00 -11.35 -2.39
C GLY A 124 -15.20 -10.24 -3.44
N GLY A 125 -15.06 -8.98 -3.05
CA GLY A 125 -15.12 -7.83 -3.96
C GLY A 125 -13.82 -7.57 -4.74
N VAL A 126 -12.75 -8.32 -4.49
CA VAL A 126 -11.47 -8.11 -5.17
C VAL A 126 -11.51 -8.69 -6.59
N VAL A 127 -11.43 -7.81 -7.59
CA VAL A 127 -11.41 -8.20 -9.00
C VAL A 127 -9.98 -8.24 -9.52
N SER A 128 -9.65 -9.28 -10.28
CA SER A 128 -8.34 -9.40 -10.95
C SER A 128 -8.17 -8.29 -11.98
N ARG A 129 -7.05 -7.55 -11.89
CA ARG A 129 -6.72 -6.47 -12.83
C ARG A 129 -5.77 -6.98 -13.89
N ASN A 130 -6.12 -6.78 -15.16
CA ASN A 130 -5.23 -7.09 -16.28
C ASN A 130 -4.14 -6.01 -16.49
N ALA A 131 -3.19 -6.28 -17.38
CA ALA A 131 -2.08 -5.35 -17.66
C ALA A 131 -2.55 -4.00 -18.22
N LYS A 132 -3.61 -3.99 -19.04
CA LYS A 132 -4.18 -2.76 -19.63
C LYS A 132 -4.79 -1.85 -18.56
N VAL A 133 -5.53 -2.43 -17.61
CA VAL A 133 -6.09 -1.70 -16.46
C VAL A 133 -4.97 -1.08 -15.62
N ARG A 134 -3.90 -1.84 -15.34
CA ARG A 134 -2.73 -1.32 -14.61
C ARG A 134 -2.02 -0.18 -15.35
N GLN A 135 -1.91 -0.29 -16.67
CA GLN A 135 -1.32 0.78 -17.50
C GLN A 135 -2.17 2.06 -17.47
N LYS A 136 -3.49 1.92 -17.65
CA LYS A 136 -4.42 3.06 -17.57
C LYS A 136 -4.40 3.71 -16.20
N ALA A 137 -4.38 2.92 -15.13
CA ALA A 137 -4.28 3.42 -13.75
C ALA A 137 -2.97 4.21 -13.53
N ARG A 138 -1.82 3.72 -14.01
CA ARG A 138 -0.56 4.47 -13.92
C ARG A 138 -0.63 5.81 -14.67
N ALA A 139 -1.17 5.81 -15.89
CA ALA A 139 -1.33 7.04 -16.66
C ALA A 139 -2.25 8.05 -15.96
N TYR A 140 -3.34 7.56 -15.35
CA TYR A 140 -4.25 8.38 -14.56
C TYR A 140 -3.54 9.01 -13.36
N ARG A 141 -2.75 8.24 -12.61
CA ARG A 141 -2.00 8.74 -11.44
C ARG A 141 -0.95 9.79 -11.80
N ILE A 142 -0.28 9.63 -12.94
CA ILE A 142 0.64 10.65 -13.46
C ILE A 142 -0.12 11.94 -13.78
N ARG A 143 -1.30 11.85 -14.39
CA ARG A 143 -2.13 13.03 -14.67
C ARG A 143 -2.59 13.71 -13.38
N GLU A 144 -3.13 12.94 -12.45
CA GLU A 144 -3.58 13.40 -11.13
C GLU A 144 -2.47 14.14 -10.38
N TYR A 145 -1.23 13.64 -10.44
CA TYR A 145 -0.08 14.32 -9.85
C TYR A 145 0.17 15.74 -10.40
N PHE A 146 -0.02 15.97 -11.70
CA PHE A 146 0.23 17.28 -12.32
C PHE A 146 -0.97 18.22 -12.32
N TYR A 147 -2.20 17.69 -12.32
CA TYR A 147 -3.42 18.48 -12.50
C TYR A 147 -4.34 18.45 -11.27
N GLY A 148 -4.08 17.59 -10.29
CA GLY A 148 -5.00 17.37 -9.18
C GLY A 148 -6.19 16.51 -9.60
N LEU A 149 -7.04 16.18 -8.62
CA LEU A 149 -8.23 15.34 -8.83
C LEU A 149 -9.30 16.06 -9.65
N ALA A 150 -9.46 17.37 -9.44
CA ALA A 150 -10.46 18.20 -10.13
C ALA A 150 -9.90 18.96 -11.35
N ASN A 151 -8.65 18.73 -11.73
CA ASN A 151 -7.89 19.58 -12.68
C ASN A 151 -7.72 21.03 -12.18
N ASP A 152 -7.68 21.19 -10.87
CA ASP A 152 -7.62 22.44 -10.12
C ASP A 152 -6.18 22.90 -9.82
N LEU A 153 -5.18 22.01 -9.96
CA LEU A 153 -3.78 22.39 -9.87
C LEU A 153 -3.26 22.98 -11.19
N SER A 154 -2.66 24.17 -11.12
CA SER A 154 -2.03 24.83 -12.27
C SER A 154 -0.52 24.54 -12.34
N ARG A 155 0.00 24.36 -13.57
CA ARG A 155 1.36 23.87 -13.89
C ARG A 155 2.56 24.66 -13.33
N ILE A 156 2.35 25.80 -12.65
CA ILE A 156 3.43 26.77 -12.39
C ILE A 156 4.24 26.51 -11.11
N LEU A 157 3.82 25.61 -10.20
CA LEU A 157 4.54 25.43 -8.91
C LEU A 157 5.20 24.06 -8.66
N THR A 158 5.21 23.12 -9.60
CA THR A 158 5.69 21.74 -9.36
C THR A 158 7.06 21.42 -9.98
N LEU A 159 8.08 22.27 -9.76
CA LEU A 159 9.49 21.89 -9.91
C LEU A 159 10.02 21.18 -8.64
N GLN A 160 9.33 20.13 -8.21
CA GLN A 160 9.88 19.09 -7.34
C GLN A 160 9.24 17.78 -7.82
N ILE A 161 9.98 17.01 -8.63
CA ILE A 161 9.49 15.78 -9.26
C ILE A 161 9.28 14.73 -8.15
N SER A 162 8.02 14.48 -7.81
CA SER A 162 7.57 13.40 -6.94
C SER A 162 6.64 12.50 -7.74
N VAL A 163 7.17 11.71 -8.68
CA VAL A 163 6.35 10.76 -9.46
C VAL A 163 5.87 9.64 -8.55
N ILE A 164 4.63 9.76 -8.06
CA ILE A 164 3.95 8.72 -7.29
C ILE A 164 3.52 7.58 -8.22
N CYS A 165 4.30 6.51 -8.24
CA CYS A 165 3.95 5.26 -8.90
C CYS A 165 3.53 4.28 -7.82
N THR A 166 2.27 4.35 -7.36
CA THR A 166 1.71 3.36 -6.43
C THR A 166 1.63 2.00 -7.13
N SER A 167 2.48 1.06 -6.72
CA SER A 167 2.22 -0.35 -6.97
C SER A 167 1.10 -0.80 -6.05
N THR A 168 0.00 -1.26 -6.67
CA THR A 168 -1.04 -2.12 -6.07
C THR A 168 -1.69 -1.60 -4.79
N GLU A 169 -2.59 -0.63 -4.89
CA GLU A 169 -3.69 -0.49 -3.93
C GLU A 169 -4.80 -1.46 -4.30
N SER A 170 -5.02 -2.45 -3.45
CA SER A 170 -6.29 -3.17 -3.37
C SER A 170 -7.32 -2.21 -2.77
N VAL A 171 -7.86 -1.29 -3.57
CA VAL A 171 -9.00 -0.45 -3.17
C VAL A 171 -10.16 -1.40 -2.87
N VAL A 172 -10.50 -1.52 -1.59
CA VAL A 172 -11.76 -2.12 -1.14
C VAL A 172 -12.80 -1.02 -1.23
N ASP A 173 -13.66 -1.10 -2.25
CA ASP A 173 -14.83 -0.25 -2.37
C ASP A 173 -15.87 -0.71 -1.33
N HIS A 174 -15.80 -0.14 -0.13
CA HIS A 174 -16.86 -0.29 0.86
C HIS A 174 -17.98 0.69 0.51
N ARG A 175 -18.99 0.21 -0.22
CA ARG A 175 -20.31 0.84 -0.11
C ARG A 175 -20.76 0.72 1.35
N PRO A 176 -21.09 1.81 2.05
CA PRO A 176 -21.53 1.72 3.43
C PRO A 176 -22.97 1.20 3.46
N THR A 177 -23.16 -0.08 3.78
CA THR A 177 -24.40 -0.52 4.43
C THR A 177 -24.31 -0.11 5.89
N PHE A 178 -24.92 1.04 6.18
CA PHE A 178 -25.11 1.57 7.52
C PHE A 178 -26.15 0.70 8.25
N CYS A 179 -25.72 -0.07 9.25
CA CYS A 179 -26.62 -0.70 10.22
C CYS A 179 -26.28 -0.13 11.61
N PRO A 180 -27.13 0.74 12.19
CA PRO A 180 -26.94 1.18 13.56
C PRO A 180 -27.22 0.01 14.52
N ALA A 181 -26.28 -0.24 15.42
CA ALA A 181 -26.36 -1.24 16.48
C ALA A 181 -27.31 -0.79 17.58
N SER A 182 -28.61 -0.85 17.31
CA SER A 182 -29.63 -1.01 18.35
C SER A 182 -30.87 -1.54 17.67
N TRP A 183 -31.33 -2.72 18.07
CA TRP A 183 -32.70 -3.24 18.09
C TRP A 183 -32.63 -4.77 17.96
N GLY A 184 -33.18 -5.45 18.96
CA GLY A 184 -33.19 -6.91 19.06
C GLY A 184 -34.06 -7.57 17.98
N ARG A 185 -33.75 -8.85 17.75
CA ARG A 185 -34.54 -9.89 17.05
C ARG A 185 -35.91 -9.40 16.52
N THR A 186 -35.98 -9.04 15.24
CA THR A 186 -37.11 -9.29 14.32
C THR A 186 -36.69 -8.89 12.90
N GLY A 187 -37.09 -9.68 11.89
CA GLY A 187 -36.48 -9.73 10.57
C GLY A 187 -36.56 -8.47 9.70
N CYS A 188 -35.55 -8.28 8.85
CA CYS A 188 -35.49 -7.24 7.84
C CYS A 188 -36.47 -7.55 6.68
N ARG A 189 -37.46 -6.68 6.45
CA ARG A 189 -38.15 -6.58 5.15
C ARG A 189 -37.46 -5.54 4.27
N PRO A 190 -37.44 -5.71 2.94
CA PRO A 190 -36.78 -4.76 2.03
C PRO A 190 -37.60 -3.47 1.87
N TYR A 191 -36.93 -2.32 2.00
CA TYR A 191 -37.51 -1.00 1.72
C TYR A 191 -37.38 -0.66 0.23
N LYS A 192 -38.48 -0.16 -0.35
CA LYS A 192 -38.61 0.32 -1.73
C LYS A 192 -38.41 1.84 -1.70
N ILE A 193 -37.60 2.39 -2.60
CA ILE A 193 -37.45 3.85 -2.77
C ILE A 193 -38.08 4.19 -4.12
N ASP A 194 -39.14 5.00 -4.07
CA ASP A 194 -39.83 5.56 -5.23
C ASP A 194 -39.06 6.77 -5.77
N SER A 195 -39.08 6.91 -7.09
CA SER A 195 -38.39 7.94 -7.88
C SER A 195 -39.11 9.30 -7.85
N CYS A 196 -38.33 10.38 -7.85
CA CYS A 196 -38.65 11.62 -8.55
C CYS A 196 -37.58 11.85 -9.62
#